data_AF-A0A7V6Q3A7-F1
#
_entry.id   AF-A0A7V6Q3A7-F1
#
_cell.length_a   1.000
_cell.length_b   1.000
_cell.length_c   1.000
_cell.angle_alpha   90.00
_cell.angle_beta   90.00
_cell.angle_gamma   90.00
#
_symmetry.space_group_name_H-M   'P 1'
#
loop_
_entity.id
_entity.type
_entity.pdbx_description
1 polymer ?
#
loop_
_entity_poly.entity_id
_entity_poly.type
_entity_poly.pdbx_seq_one_letter_code
_entity_poly.pdbx_strand_id
1 'polypeptide(L)'
;MKKIPYGISNFKIMRKENYLYVDKTKYIQILEDYAPYQFFIRPRRFGKSLFVSMLESYYDINAEKDFEELFGGLYIGKNPTPRRNQYLIFKISFAGIDTSSGEEKLKQSFNFKVMSAAQEFLDKYGGLIHETTLPEEVKSAETAIEYLRRIAKKAEKQVMVLIDEYDNFANELITGGERQTYENLMHGEGLVKAFYKAIKDATMDNFTRLFMTGVSPIMIDDLTSGFNITENLTLKPTLNAMLGFTQHETEEILKLYDIYSQETIEDMKKYYNGYRFSPVAEEYVYNSDMCLYFIKDMAEYKRYPMSMIDNNVKTDYSRVNQLALNFKDSETLETIMTQGQISTVLVERFNLSTMYSKKENFASLLFYLGMLTIKEPFEDMVKLCIPNYVIRTIYWNQFYDILQKELDIQSNTLKTCIRQMRTNGDITSFIEFFKGLVSNLSNRDLIGMNEKGIKMILTTLFGVDGTYMVLSEQENTEGYTDIFLQKKVQYKAYTKYQWILELKYLKESERQRLEEVRERGLSQLKSYAESVKVKQGIKPEELKQALIIVVGKKDVYCGTGN
;
A
#
# COMPACT_ATOMS: atom_id res chain seq x y z
N MET A 1 -20.36 17.60 -15.73
CA MET A 1 -19.79 16.78 -14.64
C MET A 1 -18.29 16.65 -14.90
N LYS A 2 -17.44 16.70 -13.87
CA LYS A 2 -15.97 16.58 -14.07
C LYS A 2 -15.62 15.16 -14.52
N LYS A 3 -14.55 15.00 -15.31
CA LYS A 3 -14.05 13.67 -15.71
C LYS A 3 -13.31 13.02 -14.52
N ILE A 4 -13.45 11.72 -14.31
CA ILE A 4 -12.72 11.02 -13.24
C ILE A 4 -11.29 10.71 -13.73
N PRO A 5 -10.23 11.21 -13.07
CA PRO A 5 -8.85 10.97 -13.49
C PRO A 5 -8.42 9.57 -13.05
N TYR A 6 -8.41 8.61 -13.95
CA TYR A 6 -7.84 7.29 -13.68
C TYR A 6 -6.50 7.17 -14.41
N GLY A 7 -5.40 7.09 -13.65
CA GLY A 7 -4.03 7.01 -14.20
C GLY A 7 -3.43 8.33 -14.71
N ILE A 8 -4.02 9.49 -14.38
CA ILE A 8 -3.49 10.81 -14.81
C ILE A 8 -2.57 11.39 -13.75
N SER A 9 -1.27 11.48 -14.07
CA SER A 9 -0.24 12.07 -13.20
C SER A 9 0.21 13.47 -13.63
N ASN A 10 -0.34 14.01 -14.73
CA ASN A 10 -0.02 15.35 -15.22
C ASN A 10 -1.02 16.38 -14.65
N PHE A 11 -0.55 17.25 -13.76
CA PHE A 11 -1.37 18.27 -13.11
C PHE A 11 -1.94 19.28 -14.10
N LYS A 12 -1.16 19.71 -15.11
CA LYS A 12 -1.64 20.67 -16.12
C LYS A 12 -2.81 20.08 -16.90
N ILE A 13 -2.69 18.84 -17.39
CA ILE A 13 -3.79 18.13 -18.09
C ILE A 13 -5.01 18.04 -17.18
N MET A 14 -4.82 17.66 -15.92
CA MET A 14 -5.91 17.53 -14.96
C MET A 14 -6.71 18.82 -14.78
N ARG A 15 -6.03 19.97 -14.72
CA ARG A 15 -6.66 21.28 -14.59
C ARG A 15 -7.29 21.76 -15.90
N LYS A 16 -6.59 21.66 -17.04
CA LYS A 16 -7.04 22.18 -18.34
C LYS A 16 -8.17 21.35 -18.97
N GLU A 17 -8.19 20.03 -18.75
CA GLU A 17 -9.21 19.14 -19.33
C GLU A 17 -10.42 18.87 -18.41
N ASN A 18 -10.59 19.66 -17.35
CA ASN A 18 -11.72 19.60 -16.42
C ASN A 18 -11.90 18.22 -15.75
N TYR A 19 -10.80 17.62 -15.32
CA TYR A 19 -10.84 16.43 -14.46
C TYR A 19 -11.19 16.80 -13.01
N LEU A 20 -11.73 15.84 -12.28
CA LEU A 20 -11.85 15.91 -10.83
C LEU A 20 -10.45 16.09 -10.24
N TYR A 21 -10.27 17.07 -9.38
CA TYR A 21 -9.04 17.30 -8.65
C TYR A 21 -9.39 17.65 -7.22
N VAL A 22 -8.77 16.95 -6.28
CA VAL A 22 -8.85 17.24 -4.85
C VAL A 22 -7.71 18.19 -4.51
N ASP A 23 -8.04 19.35 -3.95
CA ASP A 23 -7.08 20.41 -3.73
C ASP A 23 -6.12 20.09 -2.58
N LYS A 24 -4.88 19.71 -2.94
CA LYS A 24 -3.77 19.50 -2.01
C LYS A 24 -2.76 20.66 -2.02
N THR A 25 -3.09 21.79 -2.65
CA THR A 25 -2.14 22.88 -2.85
C THR A 25 -1.77 23.61 -1.56
N LYS A 26 -2.57 23.52 -0.50
CA LYS A 26 -2.22 24.04 0.84
C LYS A 26 -0.91 23.47 1.40
N TYR A 27 -0.57 22.24 1.00
CA TYR A 27 0.66 21.59 1.47
C TYR A 27 1.92 22.23 0.88
N ILE A 28 1.82 23.02 -0.19
CA ILE A 28 2.96 23.80 -0.71
C ILE A 28 3.46 24.76 0.36
N GLN A 29 2.57 25.54 0.98
CA GLN A 29 2.93 26.47 2.05
C GLN A 29 3.53 25.74 3.25
N ILE A 30 2.92 24.62 3.67
CA ILE A 30 3.41 23.82 4.80
C ILE A 30 4.81 23.24 4.49
N LEU A 31 5.05 22.76 3.26
CA LEU A 31 6.36 22.27 2.85
C LEU A 31 7.40 23.39 2.83
N GLU A 32 7.03 24.63 2.53
CA GLU A 32 7.98 25.75 2.54
C GLU A 32 8.51 26.11 3.93
N ASP A 33 7.81 25.71 5.00
CA ASP A 33 8.21 25.91 6.41
C ASP A 33 9.25 24.87 6.90
N TYR A 34 9.40 23.75 6.18
CA TYR A 34 10.40 22.72 6.47
C TYR A 34 11.73 23.01 5.75
N ALA A 35 12.76 22.20 6.04
CA ALA A 35 14.05 22.30 5.36
C ALA A 35 13.88 22.22 3.83
N PRO A 36 14.71 22.93 3.04
CA PRO A 36 14.54 23.02 1.58
C PRO A 36 14.84 21.71 0.82
N TYR A 37 15.50 20.74 1.47
CA TYR A 37 15.86 19.45 0.87
C TYR A 37 15.03 18.34 1.53
N GLN A 38 14.00 17.91 0.82
CA GLN A 38 12.88 17.17 1.40
C GLN A 38 12.80 15.78 0.82
N PHE A 39 12.60 14.82 1.73
CA PHE A 39 12.32 13.43 1.39
C PHE A 39 10.94 13.05 1.93
N PHE A 40 10.09 12.53 1.06
CA PHE A 40 8.73 12.15 1.42
C PHE A 40 8.29 10.91 0.67
N ILE A 41 7.98 9.81 1.36
CA ILE A 41 7.51 8.57 0.74
C ILE A 41 6.10 8.21 1.17
N ARG A 42 5.40 7.52 0.27
CA ARG A 42 4.09 6.92 0.51
C ARG A 42 3.98 5.63 -0.29
N PRO A 43 3.06 4.72 0.08
CA PRO A 43 2.78 3.54 -0.74
C PRO A 43 2.41 3.90 -2.19
N ARG A 44 2.48 2.92 -3.09
CA ARG A 44 2.06 3.09 -4.49
C ARG A 44 0.61 3.58 -4.54
N ARG A 45 0.27 4.34 -5.60
CA ARG A 45 -1.12 4.76 -5.91
C ARG A 45 -1.77 5.79 -4.96
N PHE A 46 -0.95 6.55 -4.23
CA PHE A 46 -1.39 7.69 -3.38
C PHE A 46 -1.34 9.07 -4.07
N GLY A 47 -0.99 9.14 -5.37
CA GLY A 47 -0.93 10.40 -6.10
C GLY A 47 0.41 11.17 -6.01
N LYS A 48 1.51 10.48 -5.68
CA LYS A 48 2.87 11.07 -5.58
C LYS A 48 3.28 11.82 -6.85
N SER A 49 3.22 11.17 -8.01
CA SER A 49 3.64 11.75 -9.30
C SER A 49 2.78 12.96 -9.69
N LEU A 50 1.48 12.92 -9.39
CA LEU A 50 0.58 14.06 -9.56
C LEU A 50 1.00 15.25 -8.68
N PHE A 51 1.35 14.97 -7.43
CA PHE A 51 1.84 16.00 -6.51
C PHE A 51 3.17 16.60 -6.99
N VAL A 52 4.11 15.77 -7.47
CA VAL A 52 5.35 16.26 -8.10
C VAL A 52 5.06 17.14 -9.32
N SER A 53 4.12 16.73 -10.18
CA SER A 53 3.70 17.55 -11.33
C SER A 53 3.03 18.87 -10.92
N MET A 54 2.32 18.89 -9.79
CA MET A 54 1.76 20.10 -9.20
C MET A 54 2.86 21.03 -8.68
N LEU A 55 3.87 20.50 -7.96
CA LEU A 55 5.02 21.28 -7.50
C LEU A 55 5.79 21.88 -8.68
N GLU A 56 6.07 21.07 -9.71
CA GLU A 56 6.67 21.53 -10.96
C GLU A 56 5.89 22.72 -11.53
N SER A 57 4.56 22.58 -11.66
CA SER A 57 3.72 23.62 -12.26
C SER A 57 3.65 24.91 -11.43
N TYR A 58 3.81 24.82 -10.10
CA TYR A 58 3.74 25.97 -9.19
C TYR A 58 5.06 26.75 -9.12
N TYR A 59 6.19 26.04 -9.09
CA TYR A 59 7.51 26.65 -8.88
C TYR A 59 8.22 27.06 -10.18
N ASP A 60 7.86 26.47 -11.32
CA ASP A 60 8.49 26.73 -12.62
C ASP A 60 8.33 28.18 -13.07
N ILE A 61 9.45 28.83 -13.38
CA ILE A 61 9.49 30.21 -13.89
C ILE A 61 8.70 30.39 -15.19
N ASN A 62 8.64 29.37 -16.06
CA ASN A 62 7.92 29.43 -17.32
C ASN A 62 6.39 29.32 -17.14
N ALA A 63 5.91 28.94 -15.96
CA ALA A 63 4.49 28.72 -15.69
C ALA A 63 3.76 29.98 -15.19
N GLU A 64 4.41 31.14 -15.12
CA GLU A 64 3.82 32.40 -14.64
C GLU A 64 2.51 32.76 -15.36
N LYS A 65 2.49 32.62 -16.70
CA LYS A 65 1.32 32.93 -17.52
C LYS A 65 0.17 31.93 -17.35
N ASP A 66 0.48 30.70 -16.97
CA ASP A 66 -0.51 29.63 -16.72
C ASP A 66 -1.05 29.67 -15.28
N PHE A 67 -0.51 30.52 -14.39
CA PHE A 67 -0.79 30.45 -12.95
C PHE A 67 -2.28 30.56 -12.62
N GLU A 68 -2.98 31.53 -13.21
CA GLU A 68 -4.40 31.75 -12.94
C GLU A 68 -5.25 30.56 -13.42
N GLU A 69 -4.99 30.04 -14.61
CA GLU A 69 -5.69 28.88 -15.17
C GLU A 69 -5.48 27.62 -14.29
N LEU A 70 -4.25 27.38 -13.85
CA LEU A 70 -3.89 26.19 -13.09
C LEU A 70 -4.32 26.27 -11.63
N PHE A 71 -4.10 27.41 -10.97
CA PHE A 71 -4.18 27.56 -9.52
C PHE A 71 -5.26 28.52 -9.03
N GLY A 72 -5.80 29.45 -9.84
CA GLY A 72 -6.70 30.52 -9.36
C GLY A 72 -7.90 30.05 -8.54
N GLY A 73 -8.45 28.88 -8.90
CA GLY A 73 -9.55 28.23 -8.15
C GLY A 73 -9.15 27.43 -6.91
N LEU A 74 -7.85 27.27 -6.65
CA LEU A 74 -7.26 26.43 -5.59
C LEU A 74 -6.75 27.28 -4.42
N TYR A 75 -6.47 26.64 -3.28
CA TYR A 75 -5.96 27.28 -2.08
C TYR A 75 -4.71 28.12 -2.36
N ILE A 76 -3.71 27.57 -3.05
CA ILE A 76 -2.45 28.28 -3.30
C ILE A 76 -2.58 29.39 -4.36
N GLY A 77 -3.59 29.32 -5.23
CA GLY A 77 -3.90 30.43 -6.13
C GLY A 77 -4.39 31.67 -5.38
N LYS A 78 -5.16 31.43 -4.31
CA LYS A 78 -5.66 32.46 -3.40
C LYS A 78 -4.62 32.89 -2.36
N ASN A 79 -3.65 32.02 -2.07
CA ASN A 79 -2.59 32.24 -1.07
C ASN A 79 -1.20 31.96 -1.67
N PRO A 80 -0.77 32.70 -2.71
CA PRO A 80 0.52 32.46 -3.33
C PRO A 80 1.67 32.77 -2.37
N THR A 81 2.66 31.90 -2.34
CA THR A 81 3.91 32.09 -1.60
C THR A 81 4.88 32.99 -2.39
N PRO A 82 5.87 33.63 -1.73
CA PRO A 82 6.91 34.39 -2.42
C PRO A 82 7.75 33.59 -3.43
N ARG A 83 7.66 32.25 -3.37
CA ARG A 83 8.45 31.31 -4.17
C ARG A 83 7.75 30.86 -5.44
N ARG A 84 6.51 31.31 -5.67
CA ARG A 84 5.74 31.08 -6.88
C ARG A 84 6.54 31.45 -8.14
N ASN A 85 6.62 30.52 -9.10
CA ASN A 85 7.27 30.72 -10.40
C ASN A 85 8.71 31.30 -10.33
N GLN A 86 9.53 30.88 -9.35
CA GLN A 86 10.88 31.42 -9.14
C GLN A 86 12.02 30.51 -9.61
N TYR A 87 11.75 29.26 -10.02
CA TYR A 87 12.80 28.24 -10.19
C TYR A 87 12.87 27.68 -11.61
N LEU A 88 14.08 27.30 -12.03
CA LEU A 88 14.27 26.32 -13.09
C LEU A 88 14.06 24.93 -12.48
N ILE A 89 13.14 24.15 -13.02
CA ILE A 89 12.83 22.82 -12.50
C ILE A 89 13.68 21.75 -13.19
N PHE A 90 14.57 21.11 -12.44
CA PHE A 90 15.25 19.90 -12.86
C PHE A 90 14.51 18.68 -12.32
N LYS A 91 13.76 17.99 -13.19
CA LYS A 91 12.89 16.88 -12.83
C LYS A 91 13.41 15.58 -13.41
N ILE A 92 13.48 14.54 -12.57
CA ILE A 92 13.84 13.19 -12.99
C ILE A 92 12.83 12.20 -12.42
N SER A 93 12.45 11.22 -13.24
CA SER A 93 11.80 9.99 -12.77
C SER A 93 12.70 8.80 -13.07
N PHE A 94 12.95 7.98 -12.06
CA PHE A 94 13.74 6.76 -12.19
C PHE A 94 12.90 5.52 -12.57
N ALA A 95 11.67 5.74 -13.03
CA ALA A 95 10.82 4.72 -13.66
C ALA A 95 11.49 4.14 -14.92
N GLY A 96 11.39 2.81 -15.09
CA GLY A 96 11.79 2.14 -16.34
C GLY A 96 13.30 2.10 -16.59
N ILE A 97 14.10 2.14 -15.52
CA ILE A 97 15.51 1.75 -15.59
C ILE A 97 15.60 0.23 -15.84
N ASP A 98 16.47 -0.19 -16.76
CA ASP A 98 16.70 -1.63 -17.00
C ASP A 98 17.54 -2.25 -15.88
N THR A 99 16.91 -3.05 -15.04
CA THR A 99 17.56 -3.83 -13.97
C THR A 99 17.78 -5.30 -14.34
N SER A 100 17.31 -5.73 -15.52
CA SER A 100 17.20 -7.14 -15.91
C SER A 100 18.36 -7.64 -16.76
N SER A 101 19.14 -6.72 -17.33
CA SER A 101 20.17 -7.05 -18.31
C SER A 101 21.61 -6.92 -17.78
N GLY A 102 21.79 -6.97 -16.45
CA GLY A 102 23.09 -6.90 -15.78
C GLY A 102 23.58 -5.48 -15.46
N GLU A 103 24.66 -5.39 -14.68
CA GLU A 103 25.17 -4.16 -14.07
C GLU A 103 25.53 -3.06 -15.09
N GLU A 104 26.13 -3.42 -16.22
CA GLU A 104 26.59 -2.45 -17.22
C GLU A 104 25.42 -1.73 -17.92
N LYS A 105 24.40 -2.49 -18.33
CA LYS A 105 23.19 -1.90 -18.94
C LYS A 105 22.40 -1.07 -17.94
N LEU A 106 22.40 -1.46 -16.66
CA LEU A 106 21.82 -0.68 -15.59
C LEU A 106 22.52 0.67 -15.41
N LYS A 107 23.86 0.69 -15.41
CA LYS A 107 24.64 1.94 -15.38
C LYS A 107 24.34 2.82 -16.60
N GLN A 108 24.28 2.22 -17.79
CA GLN A 108 23.93 2.93 -19.03
C GLN A 108 22.51 3.50 -18.97
N SER A 109 21.54 2.72 -18.49
CA SER A 109 20.14 3.13 -18.36
C SER A 109 19.98 4.27 -17.34
N PHE A 110 20.67 4.20 -16.21
CA PHE A 110 20.69 5.26 -15.20
C PHE A 110 21.29 6.56 -15.76
N ASN A 111 22.47 6.48 -16.40
CA ASN A 111 23.10 7.64 -17.03
C ASN A 111 22.19 8.22 -18.11
N PHE A 112 21.63 7.39 -18.98
CA PHE A 112 20.70 7.82 -20.02
C PHE A 112 19.50 8.57 -19.44
N LYS A 113 18.90 8.08 -18.35
CA LYS A 113 17.78 8.77 -17.68
C LYS A 113 18.15 10.17 -17.18
N VAL A 114 19.30 10.31 -16.53
CA VAL A 114 19.76 11.62 -16.02
C VAL A 114 20.14 12.55 -17.17
N MET A 115 20.82 12.04 -18.20
CA MET A 115 21.19 12.81 -19.39
C MET A 115 19.96 13.28 -20.17
N SER A 116 18.95 12.42 -20.33
CA SER A 116 17.69 12.79 -20.96
C SER A 116 16.98 13.91 -20.20
N ALA A 117 16.89 13.80 -18.86
CA ALA A 117 16.31 14.84 -18.03
C ALA A 117 17.11 16.15 -18.07
N ALA A 118 18.45 16.07 -18.17
CA ALA A 118 19.29 17.24 -18.33
C ALA A 118 19.10 17.90 -19.70
N GLN A 119 18.93 17.12 -20.77
CA GLN A 119 18.61 17.66 -22.09
C GLN A 119 17.22 18.31 -22.10
N GLU A 120 16.20 17.67 -21.51
CA GLU A 120 14.85 18.27 -21.36
C GLU A 120 14.90 19.59 -20.57
N PHE A 121 15.76 19.70 -19.56
CA PHE A 121 15.99 20.94 -18.84
C PHE A 121 16.57 22.04 -19.76
N LEU A 122 17.55 21.72 -20.61
CA LEU A 122 18.11 22.67 -21.59
C LEU A 122 17.08 23.07 -22.64
N ASP A 123 16.30 22.12 -23.15
CA ASP A 123 15.24 22.40 -24.13
C ASP A 123 14.21 23.37 -23.54
N LYS A 124 13.88 23.21 -22.26
CA LYS A 124 12.88 24.03 -21.55
C LYS A 124 13.38 25.42 -21.14
N TYR A 125 14.66 25.54 -20.76
CA TYR A 125 15.19 26.78 -20.19
C TYR A 125 16.33 27.41 -21.01
N GLY A 126 16.65 26.87 -22.19
CA GLY A 126 17.80 27.29 -22.99
C GLY A 126 17.81 28.77 -23.35
N GLY A 127 16.63 29.39 -23.52
CA GLY A 127 16.52 30.84 -23.69
C GLY A 127 16.92 31.67 -22.45
N LEU A 128 16.79 31.11 -21.25
CA LEU A 128 17.14 31.76 -19.97
C LEU A 128 18.60 31.53 -19.56
N ILE A 129 19.18 30.40 -19.96
CA ILE A 129 20.55 29.99 -19.59
C ILE A 129 21.55 30.05 -20.75
N HIS A 130 21.08 30.37 -21.95
CA HIS A 130 21.85 30.47 -23.20
C HIS A 130 22.57 29.18 -23.63
N GLU A 131 21.99 28.03 -23.29
CA GLU A 131 22.52 26.70 -23.62
C GLU A 131 21.36 25.77 -23.98
N THR A 132 21.42 25.11 -25.14
CA THR A 132 20.31 24.29 -25.66
C THR A 132 20.66 22.82 -25.81
N THR A 133 21.93 22.43 -25.69
CA THR A 133 22.39 21.05 -25.92
C THR A 133 23.46 20.67 -24.93
N LEU A 134 23.43 19.43 -24.46
CA LEU A 134 24.49 18.90 -23.61
C LEU A 134 25.80 18.77 -24.42
N PRO A 135 26.93 19.27 -23.91
CA PRO A 135 28.23 19.06 -24.53
C PRO A 135 28.63 17.58 -24.56
N GLU A 136 29.44 17.19 -25.56
CA GLU A 136 29.92 15.80 -25.72
C GLU A 136 30.79 15.33 -24.54
N GLU A 137 31.37 16.26 -23.77
CA GLU A 137 32.15 15.95 -22.57
C GLU A 137 31.28 15.48 -21.39
N VAL A 138 29.98 15.80 -21.40
CA VAL A 138 29.03 15.35 -20.38
C VAL A 138 28.62 13.91 -20.67
N LYS A 139 29.25 12.96 -19.98
CA LYS A 139 29.11 11.51 -20.26
C LYS A 139 28.50 10.70 -19.11
N SER A 140 28.19 11.36 -17.99
CA SER A 140 27.69 10.70 -16.79
C SER A 140 26.62 11.53 -16.08
N ALA A 141 25.83 10.88 -15.24
CA ALA A 141 24.86 11.53 -14.38
C ALA A 141 25.50 12.60 -13.48
N GLU A 142 26.69 12.35 -12.95
CA GLU A 142 27.46 13.31 -12.13
C GLU A 142 27.84 14.55 -12.94
N THR A 143 28.49 14.36 -14.09
CA THR A 143 28.93 15.49 -14.95
C THR A 143 27.75 16.30 -15.49
N ALA A 144 26.58 15.68 -15.67
CA ALA A 144 25.36 16.39 -16.04
C ALA A 144 24.90 17.37 -14.95
N ILE A 145 24.89 16.93 -13.69
CA ILE A 145 24.54 17.80 -12.56
C ILE A 145 25.52 18.97 -12.43
N GLU A 146 26.82 18.68 -12.54
CA GLU A 146 27.85 19.72 -12.49
C GLU A 146 27.69 20.76 -13.61
N TYR A 147 27.38 20.30 -14.83
CA TYR A 147 27.14 21.16 -15.97
C TYR A 147 25.90 22.04 -15.76
N LEU A 148 24.77 21.45 -15.35
CA LEU A 148 23.53 22.19 -15.06
C LEU A 148 23.72 23.23 -13.94
N ARG A 149 24.44 22.87 -12.87
CA ARG A 149 24.84 23.80 -11.80
C ARG A 149 25.59 24.99 -12.38
N ARG A 150 26.63 24.74 -13.19
CA ARG A 150 27.49 25.78 -13.75
C ARG A 150 26.72 26.76 -14.63
N ILE A 151 25.91 26.26 -15.57
CA ILE A 151 25.18 27.12 -16.51
C ILE A 151 24.07 27.91 -15.82
N ALA A 152 23.34 27.30 -14.88
CA ALA A 152 22.31 27.99 -14.14
C ALA A 152 22.91 29.04 -13.18
N LYS A 153 24.08 28.77 -12.59
CA LYS A 153 24.82 29.73 -11.76
C LYS A 153 25.30 30.92 -12.60
N LYS A 154 25.85 30.67 -13.80
CA LYS A 154 26.25 31.73 -14.75
C LYS A 154 25.07 32.61 -15.17
N ALA A 155 23.88 32.03 -15.30
CA ALA A 155 22.64 32.73 -15.61
C ALA A 155 21.95 33.35 -14.39
N GLU A 156 22.54 33.26 -13.19
CA GLU A 156 21.99 33.74 -11.92
C GLU A 156 20.59 33.18 -11.62
N LYS A 157 20.34 31.91 -12.03
CA LYS A 157 19.08 31.22 -11.83
C LYS A 157 19.16 30.17 -10.73
N GLN A 158 18.09 30.12 -9.95
CA GLN A 158 17.86 29.12 -8.90
C GLN A 158 17.22 27.87 -9.49
N VAL A 159 17.68 26.70 -9.07
CA VAL A 159 17.20 25.39 -9.52
C VAL A 159 16.48 24.68 -8.38
N MET A 160 15.30 24.14 -8.68
CA MET A 160 14.61 23.18 -7.82
C MET A 160 14.71 21.78 -8.44
N VAL A 161 15.15 20.82 -7.65
CA VAL A 161 15.27 19.42 -8.05
C VAL A 161 14.03 18.64 -7.63
N LEU A 162 13.40 17.94 -8.57
CA LEU A 162 12.26 17.06 -8.32
C LEU A 162 12.64 15.63 -8.72
N ILE A 163 12.64 14.70 -7.76
CA ILE A 163 12.95 13.29 -8.02
C ILE A 163 11.72 12.44 -7.69
N ASP A 164 11.15 11.80 -8.71
CA ASP A 164 10.07 10.83 -8.54
C ASP A 164 10.58 9.40 -8.74
N GLU A 165 9.92 8.45 -8.07
CA GLU A 165 10.26 7.03 -8.12
C GLU A 165 11.74 6.73 -7.82
N TYR A 166 12.33 7.45 -6.87
CA TYR A 166 13.78 7.40 -6.59
C TYR A 166 14.31 6.00 -6.27
N ASP A 167 13.45 5.12 -5.76
CA ASP A 167 13.74 3.76 -5.33
C ASP A 167 13.25 2.68 -6.30
N ASN A 168 12.70 3.04 -7.47
CA ASN A 168 12.08 2.04 -8.35
C ASN A 168 13.06 0.96 -8.80
N PHE A 169 14.24 1.33 -9.29
CA PHE A 169 15.24 0.37 -9.73
C PHE A 169 15.80 -0.48 -8.57
N ALA A 170 15.94 0.10 -7.37
CA ALA A 170 16.33 -0.64 -6.18
C ALA A 170 15.29 -1.72 -5.82
N ASN A 171 14.01 -1.35 -5.82
CA ASN A 171 12.92 -2.30 -5.59
C ASN A 171 12.91 -3.42 -6.63
N GLU A 172 13.15 -3.11 -7.91
CA GLU A 172 13.22 -4.11 -8.98
C GLU A 172 14.40 -5.07 -8.81
N LEU A 173 15.60 -4.58 -8.48
CA LEU A 173 16.77 -5.41 -8.21
C LEU A 173 16.54 -6.36 -7.02
N ILE A 174 15.99 -5.86 -5.92
CA ILE A 174 15.73 -6.66 -4.71
C ILE A 174 14.63 -7.69 -4.97
N THR A 175 13.59 -7.32 -5.72
CA THR A 175 12.52 -8.27 -6.12
C THR A 175 13.07 -9.37 -7.02
N GLY A 176 13.96 -9.03 -7.95
CA GLY A 176 14.62 -9.97 -8.87
C GLY A 176 15.68 -10.86 -8.24
N GLY A 177 16.05 -10.65 -6.96
CA GLY A 177 17.11 -11.40 -6.29
C GLY A 177 18.53 -10.97 -6.66
N GLU A 178 18.68 -9.83 -7.33
CA GLU A 178 19.94 -9.28 -7.86
C GLU A 178 20.73 -8.50 -6.78
N ARG A 179 20.95 -9.14 -5.62
CA ARG A 179 21.55 -8.50 -4.44
C ARG A 179 22.96 -7.97 -4.70
N GLN A 180 23.81 -8.73 -5.40
CA GLN A 180 25.17 -8.32 -5.70
C GLN A 180 25.20 -7.08 -6.60
N THR A 181 24.31 -7.04 -7.59
CA THR A 181 24.14 -5.89 -8.49
C THR A 181 23.71 -4.65 -7.72
N TYR A 182 22.77 -4.78 -6.78
CA TYR A 182 22.39 -3.69 -5.88
C TYR A 182 23.59 -3.20 -5.03
N GLU A 183 24.30 -4.13 -4.38
CA GLU A 183 25.44 -3.82 -3.52
C GLU A 183 26.56 -3.06 -4.28
N ASN A 184 26.86 -3.46 -5.53
CA ASN A 184 27.86 -2.79 -6.37
C ASN A 184 27.47 -1.35 -6.76
N LEU A 185 26.17 -1.05 -6.93
CA LEU A 185 25.71 0.30 -7.28
C LEU A 185 25.69 1.26 -6.09
N MET A 186 25.48 0.71 -4.89
CA MET A 186 25.26 1.46 -3.66
C MET A 186 26.54 1.61 -2.81
N HIS A 187 27.45 0.64 -2.83
CA HIS A 187 28.68 0.69 -2.03
C HIS A 187 29.84 1.42 -2.75
N GLY A 188 30.76 1.99 -1.96
CA GLY A 188 31.96 2.68 -2.48
C GLY A 188 31.66 4.04 -3.13
N GLU A 189 32.21 4.26 -4.33
CA GLU A 189 31.93 5.37 -5.26
C GLU A 189 30.96 4.93 -6.38
N GLY A 190 29.94 4.15 -6.02
CA GLY A 190 28.92 3.69 -6.97
C GLY A 190 28.20 4.84 -7.68
N LEU A 191 27.74 4.59 -8.91
CA LEU A 191 27.14 5.57 -9.82
C LEU A 191 26.02 6.41 -9.16
N VAL A 192 25.15 5.76 -8.40
CA VAL A 192 24.00 6.42 -7.77
C VAL A 192 24.49 7.38 -6.67
N LYS A 193 25.47 6.96 -5.87
CA LYS A 193 26.04 7.79 -4.83
C LYS A 193 26.79 8.99 -5.40
N ALA A 194 27.52 8.83 -6.51
CA ALA A 194 28.18 9.92 -7.22
C ALA A 194 27.15 10.98 -7.70
N PHE A 195 26.05 10.53 -8.31
CA PHE A 195 24.96 11.41 -8.73
C PHE A 195 24.36 12.23 -7.57
N TYR A 196 24.00 11.59 -6.46
CA TYR A 196 23.44 12.33 -5.32
C TYR A 196 24.46 13.22 -4.64
N LYS A 197 25.75 12.82 -4.56
CA LYS A 197 26.83 13.68 -4.08
C LYS A 197 26.96 14.94 -4.93
N ALA A 198 26.89 14.82 -6.26
CA ALA A 198 26.90 15.96 -7.17
C ALA A 198 25.72 16.92 -6.92
N ILE A 199 24.52 16.38 -6.64
CA ILE A 199 23.37 17.22 -6.23
C ILE A 199 23.67 17.94 -4.93
N LYS A 200 24.19 17.24 -3.91
CA LYS A 200 24.58 17.86 -2.62
C LYS A 200 25.60 18.98 -2.84
N ASP A 201 26.62 18.76 -3.65
CA ASP A 201 27.63 19.78 -3.94
C ASP A 201 27.01 20.98 -4.69
N ALA A 202 26.00 20.75 -5.54
CA ALA A 202 25.24 21.81 -6.19
C ALA A 202 24.34 22.61 -5.23
N THR A 203 23.94 22.04 -4.10
CA THR A 203 23.13 22.76 -3.09
C THR A 203 23.89 23.88 -2.39
N MET A 204 25.24 23.84 -2.41
CA MET A 204 26.09 24.92 -1.91
C MET A 204 26.05 26.18 -2.78
N ASP A 205 25.49 26.08 -3.99
CA ASP A 205 25.40 27.16 -4.97
C ASP A 205 23.95 27.57 -5.23
N ASN A 206 23.34 27.02 -6.28
CA ASN A 206 22.06 27.50 -6.82
C ASN A 206 20.99 26.40 -6.88
N PHE A 207 21.28 25.18 -6.43
CA PHE A 207 20.26 24.13 -6.25
C PHE A 207 19.64 24.31 -4.86
N THR A 208 18.73 25.27 -4.74
CA THR A 208 18.25 25.76 -3.44
C THR A 208 17.06 25.00 -2.88
N ARG A 209 16.45 24.09 -3.65
CA ARG A 209 15.37 23.21 -3.17
C ARG A 209 15.44 21.84 -3.81
N LEU A 210 15.01 20.82 -3.06
CA LEU A 210 14.84 19.47 -3.55
C LEU A 210 13.59 18.84 -2.92
N PHE A 211 12.78 18.17 -3.74
CA PHE A 211 11.73 17.28 -3.27
C PHE A 211 11.89 15.91 -3.92
N MET A 212 12.11 14.88 -3.11
CA MET A 212 12.27 13.51 -3.55
C MET A 212 11.19 12.61 -2.94
N THR A 213 10.64 11.73 -3.79
CA THR A 213 9.58 10.81 -3.40
C THR A 213 9.73 9.43 -4.02
N GLY A 214 9.08 8.45 -3.40
CA GLY A 214 9.16 7.03 -3.74
C GLY A 214 8.26 6.18 -2.86
N VAL A 215 8.60 4.90 -2.69
CA VAL A 215 7.81 3.95 -1.89
C VAL A 215 8.48 3.61 -0.57
N SER A 216 9.74 3.21 -0.60
CA SER A 216 10.47 2.65 0.54
C SER A 216 11.66 3.55 0.93
N PRO A 217 12.22 3.43 2.14
CA PRO A 217 13.42 4.15 2.56
C PRO A 217 14.73 3.35 2.37
N ILE A 218 14.69 2.20 1.67
CA ILE A 218 15.77 1.19 1.62
C ILE A 218 17.11 1.79 1.15
N MET A 219 17.03 2.77 0.24
CA MET A 219 18.21 3.40 -0.33
C MET A 219 18.78 4.52 0.54
N ILE A 220 18.03 5.04 1.51
CA ILE A 220 18.41 6.29 2.20
C ILE A 220 19.74 6.14 2.91
N ASP A 221 19.94 5.06 3.67
CA ASP A 221 21.19 4.86 4.43
C ASP A 221 22.39 4.69 3.51
N ASP A 222 22.23 3.95 2.41
CA ASP A 222 23.28 3.78 1.41
C ASP A 222 23.64 5.12 0.73
N LEU A 223 22.63 5.97 0.51
CA LEU A 223 22.78 7.33 0.02
C LEU A 223 23.35 8.30 1.06
N THR A 224 23.13 8.11 2.37
CA THR A 224 23.48 9.10 3.40
C THR A 224 24.98 9.39 3.51
N SER A 225 25.86 8.45 3.15
CA SER A 225 27.30 8.75 3.09
C SER A 225 27.68 9.78 2.00
N GLY A 226 26.82 9.99 0.99
CA GLY A 226 26.96 11.01 -0.06
C GLY A 226 25.90 12.12 -0.05
N PHE A 227 24.74 11.92 0.61
CA PHE A 227 23.55 12.77 0.51
C PHE A 227 22.75 12.90 1.82
N ASN A 228 23.43 13.18 2.93
CA ASN A 228 22.83 13.31 4.27
C ASN A 228 22.09 14.63 4.56
N ILE A 229 21.75 15.43 3.54
CA ILE A 229 21.15 16.76 3.73
C ILE A 229 19.62 16.76 3.79
N THR A 230 18.97 15.61 3.51
CA THR A 230 17.52 15.54 3.40
C THR A 230 16.83 15.38 4.75
N GLU A 231 15.77 16.16 4.95
CA GLU A 231 14.82 15.97 6.03
C GLU A 231 13.76 14.95 5.60
N ASN A 232 13.58 13.87 6.39
CA ASN A 232 12.50 12.91 6.17
C ASN A 232 11.19 13.47 6.74
N LEU A 233 10.25 13.79 5.86
CA LEU A 233 8.97 14.38 6.19
C LEU A 233 7.84 13.35 6.28
N THR A 234 8.13 12.07 6.02
CA THR A 234 7.16 11.00 5.86
C THR A 234 6.23 10.83 7.07
N LEU A 235 6.77 10.92 8.29
CA LEU A 235 6.03 10.69 9.54
C LEU A 235 5.50 11.98 10.20
N LYS A 236 5.68 13.15 9.56
CA LYS A 236 5.22 14.42 10.13
C LYS A 236 3.69 14.45 10.16
N PRO A 237 3.06 14.73 11.32
CA PRO A 237 1.60 14.69 11.44
C PRO A 237 0.91 15.73 10.55
N THR A 238 1.50 16.91 10.36
CA THR A 238 0.96 17.96 9.48
C THR A 238 0.90 17.56 8.01
N LEU A 239 1.65 16.52 7.60
CA LEU A 239 1.72 16.01 6.23
C LEU A 239 1.02 14.64 6.09
N ASN A 240 0.35 14.14 7.13
CA ASN A 240 -0.32 12.84 7.13
C ASN A 240 -1.29 12.69 5.95
N ALA A 241 -2.11 13.72 5.70
CA ALA A 241 -3.10 13.76 4.62
C ALA A 241 -2.67 14.54 3.36
N MET A 242 -1.36 14.79 3.20
CA MET A 242 -0.83 15.45 2.00
C MET A 242 -1.15 14.67 0.73
N LEU A 243 -1.08 13.34 0.82
CA LEU A 243 -1.43 12.40 -0.24
C LEU A 243 -2.54 11.45 0.23
N GLY A 244 -3.31 10.92 -0.71
CA GLY A 244 -4.55 10.19 -0.42
C GLY A 244 -5.75 11.13 -0.19
N PHE A 245 -6.92 10.55 0.05
CA PHE A 245 -8.14 11.32 0.33
C PHE A 245 -8.53 11.23 1.81
N THR A 246 -9.01 12.32 2.36
CA THR A 246 -9.63 12.30 3.69
C THR A 246 -11.04 11.72 3.64
N GLN A 247 -11.63 11.46 4.80
CA GLN A 247 -13.05 11.13 4.92
C GLN A 247 -13.92 12.20 4.26
N HIS A 248 -13.69 13.47 4.61
CA HIS A 248 -14.44 14.60 4.08
C HIS A 248 -14.32 14.71 2.56
N GLU A 249 -13.10 14.65 2.01
CA GLU A 249 -12.85 14.73 0.58
C GLU A 249 -13.55 13.58 -0.17
N THR A 250 -13.53 12.36 0.40
CA THR A 250 -14.20 11.20 -0.21
C THR A 250 -15.72 11.40 -0.26
N GLU A 251 -16.32 11.91 0.82
CA GLU A 251 -17.76 12.21 0.86
C GLU A 251 -18.17 13.30 -0.13
N GLU A 252 -17.36 14.35 -0.27
CA GLU A 252 -17.59 15.42 -1.24
C GLU A 252 -17.55 14.89 -2.68
N ILE A 253 -16.60 13.99 -3.00
CA ILE A 253 -16.55 13.37 -4.31
C ILE A 253 -17.79 12.50 -4.53
N LEU A 254 -18.18 11.67 -3.57
CA LEU A 254 -19.39 10.83 -3.71
C LEU A 254 -20.66 11.67 -3.95
N LYS A 255 -20.78 12.81 -3.25
CA LYS A 255 -21.88 13.77 -3.46
C LYS A 255 -21.84 14.39 -4.85
N LEU A 256 -20.66 14.77 -5.33
CA LEU A 256 -20.47 15.37 -6.65
C LEU A 256 -20.92 14.46 -7.82
N TYR A 257 -20.89 13.14 -7.64
CA TYR A 257 -21.31 12.16 -8.65
C TYR A 257 -22.67 11.52 -8.37
N ASP A 258 -23.43 12.04 -7.41
CA ASP A 258 -24.76 11.53 -7.01
C ASP A 258 -24.74 10.03 -6.65
N ILE A 259 -23.69 9.57 -5.97
CA ILE A 259 -23.51 8.17 -5.52
C ILE A 259 -23.30 8.06 -4.00
N TYR A 260 -23.47 9.17 -3.29
CA TYR A 260 -23.39 9.19 -1.83
C TYR A 260 -24.56 8.45 -1.18
N SER A 261 -24.24 7.52 -0.29
CA SER A 261 -25.14 6.95 0.70
C SER A 261 -24.33 6.56 1.93
N GLN A 262 -24.97 6.40 3.09
CA GLN A 262 -24.27 5.94 4.31
C GLN A 262 -23.64 4.55 4.09
N GLU A 263 -24.35 3.65 3.40
CA GLU A 263 -23.82 2.34 3.04
C GLU A 263 -22.57 2.44 2.16
N THR A 264 -22.61 3.29 1.12
CA THR A 264 -21.48 3.47 0.19
C THR A 264 -20.22 3.95 0.92
N ILE A 265 -20.36 4.95 1.81
CA ILE A 265 -19.20 5.51 2.50
C ILE A 265 -18.64 4.55 3.57
N GLU A 266 -19.51 3.80 4.26
CA GLU A 266 -19.10 2.75 5.19
C GLU A 266 -18.33 1.64 4.49
N ASP A 267 -18.81 1.19 3.32
CA ASP A 267 -18.12 0.21 2.49
C ASP A 267 -16.77 0.75 2.01
N MET A 268 -16.72 1.97 1.44
CA MET A 268 -15.46 2.57 1.03
C MET A 268 -14.48 2.70 2.19
N LYS A 269 -14.96 3.05 3.40
CA LYS A 269 -14.12 3.11 4.60
C LYS A 269 -13.52 1.73 4.92
N LYS A 270 -14.34 0.68 4.87
CA LYS A 270 -13.92 -0.71 5.14
C LYS A 270 -12.93 -1.25 4.10
N TYR A 271 -13.08 -0.87 2.84
CA TYR A 271 -12.24 -1.38 1.74
C TYR A 271 -10.99 -0.53 1.48
N TYR A 272 -11.04 0.80 1.63
CA TYR A 272 -10.01 1.70 1.08
C TYR A 272 -9.41 2.70 2.07
N ASN A 273 -10.05 2.95 3.22
CA ASN A 273 -9.50 3.81 4.28
C ASN A 273 -8.52 3.04 5.18
N GLY A 274 -8.09 3.64 6.28
CA GLY A 274 -7.33 3.00 7.33
C GLY A 274 -5.85 3.36 7.32
N TYR A 275 -5.37 4.16 6.37
CA TYR A 275 -3.96 4.56 6.37
C TYR A 275 -3.69 5.75 7.28
N ARG A 276 -2.79 5.56 8.24
CA ARG A 276 -2.18 6.60 9.05
C ARG A 276 -0.66 6.46 9.01
N PHE A 277 0.01 7.58 8.75
CA PHE A 277 1.46 7.64 8.53
C PHE A 277 2.21 8.34 9.65
N SER A 278 1.53 8.90 10.65
CA SER A 278 2.15 9.50 11.83
C SER A 278 1.57 8.90 13.11
N PRO A 279 2.40 8.59 14.14
CA PRO A 279 1.91 8.05 15.41
C PRO A 279 0.88 8.93 16.13
N VAL A 280 0.97 10.25 15.92
CA VAL A 280 0.13 11.25 16.59
C VAL A 280 -0.92 11.88 15.66
N ALA A 281 -1.06 11.39 14.43
CA ALA A 281 -2.14 11.85 13.56
C ALA A 281 -3.49 11.25 14.01
N GLU A 282 -4.52 12.08 13.99
CA GLU A 282 -5.89 11.66 14.32
C GLU A 282 -6.64 11.15 13.09
N GLU A 283 -6.32 11.70 11.91
CA GLU A 283 -7.03 11.40 10.68
C GLU A 283 -6.43 10.20 9.94
N TYR A 284 -7.30 9.32 9.46
CA TYR A 284 -6.95 8.27 8.50
C TYR A 284 -7.27 8.74 7.08
N VAL A 285 -6.46 8.29 6.13
CA VAL A 285 -6.65 8.57 4.71
C VAL A 285 -6.92 7.32 3.89
N TYR A 286 -7.64 7.55 2.81
CA TYR A 286 -7.96 6.59 1.78
C TYR A 286 -6.87 6.55 0.73
N ASN A 287 -6.65 5.36 0.16
CA ASN A 287 -5.90 5.24 -1.09
C ASN A 287 -6.72 5.91 -2.22
N SER A 288 -6.16 6.96 -2.82
CA SER A 288 -6.86 7.80 -3.81
C SER A 288 -7.22 7.03 -5.08
N ASP A 289 -6.33 6.18 -5.59
CA ASP A 289 -6.56 5.44 -6.83
C ASP A 289 -7.67 4.41 -6.68
N MET A 290 -7.68 3.70 -5.54
CA MET A 290 -8.75 2.74 -5.20
C MET A 290 -10.11 3.43 -5.06
N CYS A 291 -10.14 4.64 -4.48
CA CYS A 291 -11.36 5.44 -4.44
C CYS A 291 -11.82 5.84 -5.84
N LEU A 292 -10.91 6.33 -6.69
CA LEU A 292 -11.24 6.75 -8.05
C LEU A 292 -11.72 5.58 -8.91
N TYR A 293 -11.12 4.39 -8.75
CA TYR A 293 -11.58 3.15 -9.36
C TYR A 293 -13.02 2.83 -8.99
N PHE A 294 -13.34 2.83 -7.69
CA PHE A 294 -14.70 2.56 -7.20
C PHE A 294 -15.71 3.60 -7.71
N ILE A 295 -15.36 4.87 -7.61
CA ILE A 295 -16.22 5.99 -8.01
C ILE A 295 -16.49 5.96 -9.51
N LYS A 296 -15.51 5.59 -10.32
CA LYS A 296 -15.66 5.43 -11.77
C LYS A 296 -16.72 4.37 -12.12
N ASP A 297 -16.56 3.16 -11.59
CA ASP A 297 -17.50 2.06 -11.84
C ASP A 297 -18.90 2.39 -11.31
N MET A 298 -19.01 2.97 -10.12
CA MET A 298 -20.29 3.39 -9.54
C MET A 298 -20.97 4.48 -10.36
N ALA A 299 -20.22 5.48 -10.83
CA ALA A 299 -20.77 6.57 -11.63
C ALA A 299 -21.26 6.08 -13.01
N GLU A 300 -20.50 5.17 -13.65
CA GLU A 300 -20.78 4.66 -14.99
C GLU A 300 -21.90 3.60 -15.00
N TYR A 301 -21.86 2.64 -14.08
CA TYR A 301 -22.74 1.47 -14.10
C TYR A 301 -23.82 1.46 -13.01
N LYS A 302 -23.81 2.43 -12.09
CA LYS A 302 -24.74 2.52 -10.96
C LYS A 302 -24.81 1.22 -10.13
N ARG A 303 -23.67 0.55 -10.02
CA ARG A 303 -23.46 -0.68 -9.24
C ARG A 303 -22.03 -0.72 -8.74
N TYR A 304 -21.81 -1.51 -7.69
CA TYR A 304 -20.47 -1.75 -7.16
C TYR A 304 -19.56 -2.39 -8.22
N PRO A 305 -18.25 -2.11 -8.18
CA PRO A 305 -17.26 -2.81 -9.00
C PRO A 305 -17.38 -4.32 -8.83
N MET A 306 -17.20 -5.09 -9.91
CA MET A 306 -17.22 -6.56 -9.81
C MET A 306 -16.10 -7.10 -8.90
N SER A 307 -14.96 -6.41 -8.89
CA SER A 307 -13.85 -6.63 -7.97
C SER A 307 -13.67 -5.39 -7.13
N MET A 308 -13.56 -5.50 -5.79
CA MET A 308 -13.24 -4.32 -4.98
C MET A 308 -11.78 -3.89 -5.10
N ILE A 309 -10.94 -4.64 -5.82
CA ILE A 309 -9.54 -4.31 -6.05
C ILE A 309 -9.29 -4.13 -7.55
N ASP A 310 -8.64 -3.03 -7.90
CA ASP A 310 -8.15 -2.80 -9.24
C ASP A 310 -7.00 -3.77 -9.58
N ASN A 311 -6.99 -4.28 -10.81
CA ASN A 311 -5.97 -5.22 -11.28
C ASN A 311 -4.56 -4.60 -11.28
N ASN A 312 -4.43 -3.30 -11.56
CA ASN A 312 -3.14 -2.63 -11.51
C ASN A 312 -2.61 -2.57 -10.08
N VAL A 313 -3.47 -2.20 -9.13
CA VAL A 313 -3.16 -2.20 -7.70
C VAL A 313 -2.81 -3.60 -7.20
N LYS A 314 -3.57 -4.63 -7.61
CA LYS A 314 -3.27 -6.03 -7.27
C LYS A 314 -1.88 -6.47 -7.75
N THR A 315 -1.48 -6.07 -8.96
CA THR A 315 -0.17 -6.39 -9.53
C THR A 315 0.97 -5.64 -8.84
N ASP A 316 0.74 -4.39 -8.45
CA ASP A 316 1.70 -3.61 -7.66
C ASP A 316 1.94 -4.28 -6.30
N TYR A 317 0.87 -4.66 -5.60
CA TYR A 317 0.97 -5.30 -4.29
C TYR A 317 1.54 -6.73 -4.35
N SER A 318 1.33 -7.48 -5.42
CA SER A 318 1.96 -8.80 -5.56
C SER A 318 3.48 -8.69 -5.69
N ARG A 319 4.01 -7.70 -6.41
CA ARG A 319 5.46 -7.41 -6.47
C ARG A 319 6.00 -6.98 -5.12
N VAL A 320 5.27 -6.10 -4.43
CA VAL A 320 5.57 -5.66 -3.06
C VAL A 320 5.64 -6.85 -2.09
N ASN A 321 4.74 -7.82 -2.23
CA ASN A 321 4.77 -9.05 -1.45
C ASN A 321 5.93 -9.98 -1.82
N GLN A 322 6.29 -10.09 -3.09
CA GLN A 322 7.47 -10.86 -3.50
C GLN A 322 8.74 -10.26 -2.91
N LEU A 323 8.86 -8.93 -2.96
CA LEU A 323 9.89 -8.19 -2.25
C LEU A 323 9.88 -8.59 -0.77
N ALA A 324 8.73 -8.49 -0.08
CA ALA A 324 8.57 -8.89 1.31
C ALA A 324 8.90 -10.38 1.59
N LEU A 325 8.61 -11.31 0.68
CA LEU A 325 8.84 -12.75 0.83
C LEU A 325 10.30 -13.16 0.62
N ASN A 326 11.05 -12.39 -0.16
CA ASN A 326 12.50 -12.56 -0.24
C ASN A 326 13.16 -12.35 1.13
N PHE A 327 12.46 -11.73 2.10
CA PHE A 327 12.85 -11.66 3.50
C PHE A 327 12.36 -12.89 4.27
N LYS A 328 13.29 -13.64 4.87
CA LYS A 328 13.04 -14.90 5.57
C LYS A 328 12.46 -14.73 6.99
N ASP A 329 11.50 -13.83 7.18
CA ASP A 329 10.83 -13.61 8.47
C ASP A 329 9.38 -14.12 8.46
N SER A 330 9.24 -15.45 8.50
CA SER A 330 7.94 -16.12 8.51
C SER A 330 7.14 -15.86 9.79
N GLU A 331 7.82 -15.62 10.91
CA GLU A 331 7.19 -15.38 12.22
C GLU A 331 6.45 -14.04 12.26
N THR A 332 7.05 -12.99 11.70
CA THR A 332 6.38 -11.68 11.55
C THR A 332 5.15 -11.80 10.67
N LEU A 333 5.24 -12.49 9.52
CA LEU A 333 4.09 -12.71 8.64
C LEU A 333 2.98 -13.52 9.33
N GLU A 334 3.33 -14.61 10.02
CA GLU A 334 2.38 -15.41 10.79
C GLU A 334 1.69 -14.58 11.88
N THR A 335 2.44 -13.73 12.59
CA THR A 335 1.90 -12.83 13.62
C THR A 335 0.91 -11.84 13.02
N ILE A 336 1.27 -11.17 11.93
CA ILE A 336 0.38 -10.22 11.22
C ILE A 336 -0.90 -10.90 10.75
N MET A 337 -0.80 -12.13 10.25
CA MET A 337 -1.94 -12.88 9.74
C MET A 337 -2.87 -13.37 10.84
N THR A 338 -2.30 -13.86 11.95
CA THR A 338 -3.07 -14.44 13.05
C THR A 338 -3.64 -13.39 13.98
N GLN A 339 -2.88 -12.32 14.28
CA GLN A 339 -3.27 -11.28 15.23
C GLN A 339 -3.79 -10.00 14.56
N GLY A 340 -3.59 -9.86 13.25
CA GLY A 340 -3.95 -8.65 12.49
C GLY A 340 -3.10 -7.41 12.81
N GLN A 341 -2.10 -7.54 13.68
CA GLN A 341 -1.29 -6.45 14.19
C GLN A 341 0.08 -6.94 14.70
N ILE A 342 1.05 -6.03 14.77
CA ILE A 342 2.39 -6.28 15.32
C ILE A 342 2.92 -5.01 15.97
N SER A 343 3.62 -5.13 17.10
CA SER A 343 4.34 -4.01 17.73
C SER A 343 5.79 -3.98 17.25
N THR A 344 6.29 -2.82 16.86
CA THR A 344 7.66 -2.66 16.37
C THR A 344 8.17 -1.24 16.54
N VAL A 345 9.48 -1.08 16.60
CA VAL A 345 10.12 0.23 16.44
C VAL A 345 10.04 0.61 14.96
N LEU A 346 9.41 1.74 14.65
CA LEU A 346 9.30 2.20 13.27
C LEU A 346 10.63 2.80 12.81
N VAL A 347 11.34 2.06 11.96
CA VAL A 347 12.66 2.47 11.48
C VAL A 347 12.50 3.43 10.29
N GLU A 348 13.03 4.65 10.43
CA GLU A 348 12.94 5.68 9.39
C GLU A 348 13.96 5.51 8.26
N ARG A 349 15.08 4.83 8.55
CA ARG A 349 16.17 4.61 7.60
C ARG A 349 16.81 3.25 7.86
N PHE A 350 16.91 2.43 6.81
CA PHE A 350 17.58 1.14 6.85
C PHE A 350 18.05 0.78 5.45
N ASN A 351 19.13 0.01 5.36
CA ASN A 351 19.69 -0.49 4.10
C ASN A 351 19.41 -1.98 3.89
N LEU A 352 19.74 -2.49 2.70
CA LEU A 352 19.52 -3.89 2.34
C LEU A 352 20.24 -4.87 3.26
N SER A 353 21.47 -4.55 3.70
CA SER A 353 22.27 -5.44 4.54
C SER A 353 21.70 -5.61 5.95
N THR A 354 21.17 -4.55 6.56
CA THR A 354 20.52 -4.59 7.88
C THR A 354 19.07 -5.07 7.80
N MET A 355 18.43 -5.03 6.63
CA MET A 355 17.04 -5.43 6.46
C MET A 355 16.78 -6.91 6.80
N TYR A 356 17.75 -7.78 6.52
CA TYR A 356 17.63 -9.23 6.81
C TYR A 356 18.03 -9.62 8.24
N SER A 357 18.71 -8.73 8.97
CA SER A 357 19.25 -9.04 10.31
C SER A 357 18.44 -8.43 11.46
N LYS A 358 17.52 -7.50 11.18
CA LYS A 358 16.68 -6.84 12.16
C LYS A 358 15.19 -7.02 11.84
N LYS A 359 14.43 -7.61 12.75
CA LYS A 359 12.98 -7.87 12.57
C LYS A 359 12.19 -6.56 12.39
N GLU A 360 12.62 -5.49 13.05
CA GLU A 360 12.00 -4.16 13.00
C GLU A 360 12.03 -3.57 11.59
N ASN A 361 13.08 -3.85 10.81
CA ASN A 361 13.21 -3.38 9.44
C ASN A 361 12.15 -4.01 8.53
N PHE A 362 11.83 -5.29 8.73
CA PHE A 362 10.83 -5.98 7.92
C PHE A 362 9.41 -5.45 8.18
N ALA A 363 9.03 -5.29 9.46
CA ALA A 363 7.74 -4.69 9.81
C ALA A 363 7.63 -3.23 9.32
N SER A 364 8.72 -2.45 9.44
CA SER A 364 8.80 -1.08 8.91
C SER A 364 8.69 -1.05 7.38
N LEU A 365 9.31 -1.98 6.68
CA LEU A 365 9.19 -2.11 5.23
C LEU A 365 7.73 -2.35 4.81
N LEU A 366 7.04 -3.28 5.45
CA LEU A 366 5.62 -3.55 5.18
C LEU A 366 4.74 -2.30 5.41
N PHE A 367 5.09 -1.46 6.38
CA PHE A 367 4.45 -0.16 6.57
C PHE A 367 4.66 0.80 5.38
N TYR A 368 5.91 1.02 4.94
CA TYR A 368 6.18 1.92 3.81
C TYR A 368 5.60 1.43 2.48
N LEU A 369 5.53 0.11 2.32
CA LEU A 369 4.88 -0.56 1.20
C LEU A 369 3.34 -0.44 1.23
N GLY A 370 2.75 0.00 2.34
CA GLY A 370 1.31 0.13 2.52
C GLY A 370 0.59 -1.18 2.79
N MET A 371 1.33 -2.21 3.20
CA MET A 371 0.78 -3.49 3.69
C MET A 371 0.36 -3.39 5.17
N LEU A 372 1.02 -2.50 5.92
CA LEU A 372 0.68 -2.15 7.29
C LEU A 372 0.48 -0.64 7.44
N THR A 373 -0.13 -0.25 8.55
CA THR A 373 -0.35 1.14 8.94
C THR A 373 -0.31 1.31 10.46
N ILE A 374 -0.16 2.54 10.95
CA ILE A 374 -0.08 2.81 12.39
C ILE A 374 -1.48 2.74 13.01
N LYS A 375 -1.72 1.75 13.86
CA LYS A 375 -2.96 1.61 14.66
C LYS A 375 -2.98 2.49 15.89
N GLU A 376 -1.87 2.56 16.63
CA GLU A 376 -1.69 3.41 17.81
C GLU A 376 -0.20 3.53 18.16
N PRO A 377 0.23 4.63 18.80
CA PRO A 377 1.53 4.68 19.45
C PRO A 377 1.56 3.68 20.62
N PHE A 378 2.73 3.10 20.90
CA PHE A 378 2.92 2.16 21.99
C PHE A 378 4.29 2.39 22.64
N GLU A 379 4.34 3.15 23.72
CA GLU A 379 5.60 3.56 24.37
C GLU A 379 6.58 4.23 23.39
N ASP A 380 7.78 3.67 23.21
CA ASP A 380 8.80 4.08 22.22
C ASP A 380 8.62 3.38 20.85
N MET A 381 7.57 2.56 20.72
CA MET A 381 7.22 1.79 19.54
C MET A 381 5.90 2.26 18.91
N VAL A 382 5.53 1.60 17.82
CA VAL A 382 4.20 1.70 17.24
C VAL A 382 3.57 0.33 17.13
N LYS A 383 2.24 0.29 17.23
CA LYS A 383 1.47 -0.87 16.87
C LYS A 383 0.98 -0.71 15.44
N LEU A 384 1.44 -1.60 14.57
CA LEU A 384 1.06 -1.66 13.18
C LEU A 384 -0.10 -2.64 12.97
N CYS A 385 -1.01 -2.35 12.04
CA CYS A 385 -2.09 -3.26 11.65
C CYS A 385 -2.30 -3.27 10.13
N ILE A 386 -3.05 -4.27 9.64
CA ILE A 386 -3.52 -4.30 8.25
C ILE A 386 -4.52 -3.15 8.05
N PRO A 387 -4.32 -2.22 7.08
CA PRO A 387 -5.10 -0.98 6.99
C PRO A 387 -6.57 -1.20 6.64
N ASN A 388 -6.87 -2.11 5.72
CA ASN A 388 -8.23 -2.34 5.24
C ASN A 388 -8.42 -3.73 4.66
N TYR A 389 -9.67 -4.02 4.26
CA TYR A 389 -10.05 -5.32 3.73
C TYR A 389 -9.35 -5.65 2.40
N VAL A 390 -9.04 -4.67 1.56
CA VAL A 390 -8.31 -4.92 0.30
C VAL A 390 -6.92 -5.48 0.59
N ILE A 391 -6.17 -4.84 1.49
CA ILE A 391 -4.84 -5.33 1.87
C ILE A 391 -4.93 -6.70 2.55
N ARG A 392 -5.97 -6.95 3.34
CA ARG A 392 -6.23 -8.29 3.92
C ARG A 392 -6.42 -9.36 2.85
N THR A 393 -7.13 -9.06 1.76
CA THR A 393 -7.27 -10.02 0.65
C THR A 393 -5.96 -10.30 -0.09
N ILE A 394 -5.07 -9.31 -0.18
CA ILE A 394 -3.74 -9.50 -0.75
C ILE A 394 -2.93 -10.49 0.10
N TYR A 395 -2.97 -10.34 1.42
CA TYR A 395 -2.36 -11.27 2.37
C TYR A 395 -2.94 -12.70 2.27
N TRP A 396 -4.26 -12.85 2.16
CA TRP A 396 -4.87 -14.17 1.95
C TRP A 396 -4.45 -14.82 0.63
N ASN A 397 -4.42 -14.06 -0.48
CA ASN A 397 -3.95 -14.61 -1.75
C ASN A 397 -2.51 -15.12 -1.65
N GLN A 398 -1.65 -14.38 -0.96
CA GLN A 398 -0.27 -14.80 -0.72
C GLN A 398 -0.18 -16.09 0.09
N PHE A 399 -0.92 -16.19 1.20
CA PHE A 399 -0.91 -17.40 2.01
C PHE A 399 -1.51 -18.60 1.26
N TYR A 400 -2.52 -18.36 0.42
CA TYR A 400 -3.09 -19.37 -0.44
C TYR A 400 -2.07 -19.90 -1.45
N ASP A 401 -1.22 -19.05 -2.05
CA ASP A 401 -0.16 -19.50 -2.94
C ASP A 401 0.87 -20.41 -2.24
N ILE A 402 1.13 -20.16 -0.95
CA ILE A 402 1.98 -21.02 -0.11
C ILE A 402 1.27 -22.36 0.13
N LEU A 403 0.03 -22.34 0.62
CA LEU A 403 -0.75 -23.56 0.88
C LEU A 403 -0.99 -24.39 -0.39
N GLN A 404 -1.19 -23.76 -1.53
CA GLN A 404 -1.41 -24.44 -2.81
C GLN A 404 -0.18 -25.26 -3.21
N LYS A 405 1.04 -24.75 -2.97
CA LYS A 405 2.29 -25.46 -3.26
C LYS A 405 2.49 -26.67 -2.34
N GLU A 406 2.01 -26.58 -1.10
CA GLU A 406 2.18 -27.64 -0.10
C GLU A 406 1.08 -28.71 -0.15
N LEU A 407 -0.16 -28.32 -0.46
CA LEU A 407 -1.35 -29.15 -0.26
C LEU A 407 -2.13 -29.50 -1.54
N ASP A 408 -1.73 -28.98 -2.71
CA ASP A 408 -2.40 -29.17 -4.00
C ASP A 408 -3.93 -28.96 -3.93
N ILE A 409 -4.32 -27.78 -3.47
CA ILE A 409 -5.73 -27.44 -3.20
C ILE A 409 -6.55 -27.43 -4.51
N GLN A 410 -7.63 -28.22 -4.52
CA GLN A 410 -8.57 -28.30 -5.65
C GLN A 410 -9.51 -27.07 -5.67
N SER A 411 -9.07 -25.99 -6.32
CA SER A 411 -9.74 -24.68 -6.33
C SER A 411 -11.22 -24.72 -6.78
N ASN A 412 -11.58 -25.57 -7.75
CA ASN A 412 -12.96 -25.71 -8.22
C ASN A 412 -13.87 -26.41 -7.18
N THR A 413 -13.31 -27.36 -6.43
CA THR A 413 -14.00 -28.03 -5.34
C THR A 413 -14.30 -27.04 -4.22
N LEU A 414 -13.31 -26.23 -3.82
CA LEU A 414 -13.48 -25.17 -2.82
C LEU A 414 -14.64 -24.21 -3.18
N LYS A 415 -14.66 -23.70 -4.42
CA LYS A 415 -15.74 -22.83 -4.93
C LYS A 415 -17.11 -23.50 -4.88
N THR A 416 -17.17 -24.80 -5.16
CA THR A 416 -18.42 -25.58 -5.13
C THR A 416 -18.92 -25.76 -3.69
N CYS A 417 -18.03 -26.08 -2.75
CA CYS A 417 -18.35 -26.18 -1.33
C CYS A 417 -18.87 -24.85 -0.78
N ILE A 418 -18.16 -23.74 -1.03
CA ILE A 418 -18.59 -22.42 -0.56
C ILE A 418 -19.90 -21.99 -1.24
N ARG A 419 -20.13 -22.38 -2.50
CA ARG A 419 -21.43 -22.20 -3.16
C ARG A 419 -22.56 -22.90 -2.43
N GLN A 420 -22.39 -24.15 -2.00
CA GLN A 420 -23.40 -24.86 -1.22
C GLN A 420 -23.68 -24.18 0.12
N MET A 421 -22.64 -23.69 0.80
CA MET A 421 -22.78 -22.92 2.04
C MET A 421 -23.65 -21.67 1.83
N ARG A 422 -23.41 -20.90 0.75
CA ARG A 422 -24.13 -19.64 0.51
C ARG A 422 -25.54 -19.79 -0.06
N THR A 423 -25.80 -20.83 -0.86
CA THR A 423 -27.12 -21.01 -1.51
C THR A 423 -28.04 -21.93 -0.74
N ASN A 424 -27.49 -23.01 -0.16
CA ASN A 424 -28.27 -24.09 0.44
C ASN A 424 -28.16 -24.10 1.97
N GLY A 425 -27.17 -23.41 2.54
CA GLY A 425 -26.93 -23.42 3.97
C GLY A 425 -26.32 -24.73 4.44
N ASP A 426 -25.63 -25.44 3.54
CA ASP A 426 -24.98 -26.72 3.80
C ASP A 426 -23.45 -26.55 3.82
N ILE A 427 -22.84 -26.86 4.95
CA ILE A 427 -21.39 -26.80 5.19
C ILE A 427 -20.71 -28.17 5.03
N THR A 428 -21.46 -29.26 4.92
CA THR A 428 -20.96 -30.64 5.03
C THR A 428 -19.84 -30.92 4.04
N SER A 429 -20.02 -30.54 2.78
CA SER A 429 -19.00 -30.75 1.74
C SER A 429 -17.73 -29.92 1.98
N PHE A 430 -17.85 -28.74 2.57
CA PHE A 430 -16.70 -27.92 2.95
C PHE A 430 -15.92 -28.58 4.10
N ILE A 431 -16.60 -29.17 5.08
CA ILE A 431 -15.95 -29.87 6.19
C ILE A 431 -15.16 -31.09 5.70
N GLU A 432 -15.74 -31.90 4.81
CA GLU A 432 -15.03 -33.05 4.22
C GLU A 432 -13.82 -32.61 3.38
N PHE A 433 -13.99 -31.55 2.58
CA PHE A 433 -12.88 -30.94 1.85
C PHE A 433 -11.77 -30.46 2.80
N PHE A 434 -12.13 -29.72 3.86
CA PHE A 434 -11.19 -29.19 4.83
C PHE A 434 -10.48 -30.30 5.62
N LYS A 435 -11.20 -31.36 6.01
CA LYS A 435 -10.65 -32.56 6.65
C LYS A 435 -9.57 -33.23 5.77
N GLY A 436 -9.82 -33.32 4.47
CA GLY A 436 -8.84 -33.80 3.49
C GLY A 436 -7.58 -32.95 3.47
N LEU A 437 -7.72 -31.62 3.46
CA LEU A 437 -6.58 -30.69 3.50
C LEU A 437 -5.74 -30.83 4.78
N VAL A 438 -6.39 -30.81 5.95
CA VAL A 438 -5.70 -30.92 7.24
C VAL A 438 -4.98 -32.27 7.37
N SER A 439 -5.57 -33.34 6.85
CA SER A 439 -4.96 -34.67 6.85
C SER A 439 -3.67 -34.76 6.02
N ASN A 440 -3.51 -33.90 5.01
CA ASN A 440 -2.36 -33.86 4.13
C ASN A 440 -1.20 -32.99 4.66
N LEU A 441 -1.41 -32.22 5.73
CA LEU A 441 -0.34 -31.43 6.36
C LEU A 441 0.79 -32.33 6.89
N SER A 442 2.02 -31.83 6.81
CA SER A 442 3.18 -32.59 7.25
C SER A 442 3.20 -32.73 8.79
N ASN A 443 3.86 -33.77 9.30
CA ASN A 443 3.99 -33.98 10.75
C ASN A 443 4.80 -32.86 11.44
N ARG A 444 5.62 -32.10 10.70
CA ARG A 444 6.38 -30.96 11.22
C ARG A 444 5.49 -29.74 11.41
N ASP A 445 4.57 -29.49 10.49
CA ASP A 445 3.60 -28.38 10.54
C ASP A 445 2.60 -28.59 11.69
N LEU A 446 2.32 -29.86 12.01
CA LEU A 446 1.42 -30.27 13.11
C LEU A 446 2.00 -30.04 14.51
N ILE A 447 3.32 -30.04 14.68
CA ILE A 447 3.96 -29.85 16.00
C ILE A 447 3.75 -28.41 16.52
N GLY A 448 3.58 -27.44 15.61
CA GLY A 448 3.21 -26.06 15.93
C GLY A 448 1.73 -25.72 15.74
N MET A 449 0.92 -26.66 15.21
CA MET A 449 -0.47 -26.38 14.87
C MET A 449 -1.34 -26.19 16.11
N ASN A 450 -2.07 -25.10 16.12
CA ASN A 450 -3.00 -24.71 17.17
C ASN A 450 -4.25 -24.10 16.52
N GLU A 451 -5.18 -23.63 17.36
CA GLU A 451 -6.41 -22.99 16.90
C GLU A 451 -6.18 -21.81 15.94
N LYS A 452 -5.13 -21.00 16.18
CA LYS A 452 -4.77 -19.86 15.31
C LYS A 452 -4.34 -20.32 13.91
N GLY A 453 -3.55 -21.38 13.82
CA GLY A 453 -3.12 -21.95 12.54
C GLY A 453 -4.30 -22.47 11.71
N ILE A 454 -5.23 -23.19 12.35
CA ILE A 454 -6.46 -23.65 11.67
C ILE A 454 -7.32 -22.47 11.21
N LYS A 455 -7.51 -21.47 12.07
CA LYS A 455 -8.24 -20.23 11.75
C LYS A 455 -7.63 -19.51 10.55
N MET A 456 -6.30 -19.45 10.47
CA MET A 456 -5.59 -18.85 9.34
C MET A 456 -5.86 -19.60 8.02
N ILE A 457 -5.85 -20.93 8.02
CA ILE A 457 -6.20 -21.73 6.82
C ILE A 457 -7.65 -21.45 6.41
N LEU A 458 -8.60 -21.54 7.35
CA LEU A 458 -10.02 -21.31 7.08
C LEU A 458 -10.29 -19.91 6.52
N THR A 459 -9.79 -18.87 7.19
CA THR A 459 -9.96 -17.48 6.72
C THR A 459 -9.32 -17.24 5.37
N THR A 460 -8.20 -17.90 5.06
CA THR A 460 -7.56 -17.84 3.74
C THR A 460 -8.42 -18.51 2.65
N LEU A 461 -8.94 -19.71 2.90
CA LEU A 461 -9.81 -20.41 1.96
C LEU A 461 -11.07 -19.60 1.62
N PHE A 462 -11.73 -19.03 2.64
CA PHE A 462 -12.89 -18.15 2.43
C PHE A 462 -12.51 -16.82 1.78
N GLY A 463 -11.35 -16.26 2.16
CA GLY A 463 -10.85 -14.99 1.66
C GLY A 463 -10.53 -15.01 0.17
N VAL A 464 -9.92 -16.08 -0.32
CA VAL A 464 -9.55 -16.26 -1.75
C VAL A 464 -10.75 -16.61 -2.62
N ASP A 465 -11.74 -17.36 -2.12
CA ASP A 465 -13.01 -17.50 -2.84
C ASP A 465 -13.68 -16.14 -3.04
N GLY A 466 -13.67 -15.29 -2.00
CA GLY A 466 -14.02 -13.89 -2.11
C GLY A 466 -15.50 -13.58 -2.29
N THR A 467 -16.40 -14.58 -2.22
CA THR A 467 -17.86 -14.37 -2.30
C THR A 467 -18.46 -13.95 -0.95
N TYR A 468 -17.81 -14.30 0.15
CA TYR A 468 -18.10 -13.77 1.47
C TYR A 468 -17.17 -12.61 1.84
N MET A 469 -17.65 -11.77 2.75
CA MET A 469 -16.79 -10.89 3.52
C MET A 469 -16.43 -11.58 4.83
N VAL A 470 -15.14 -11.93 4.98
CA VAL A 470 -14.62 -12.69 6.12
C VAL A 470 -14.23 -11.72 7.23
N LEU A 471 -14.97 -11.74 8.34
CA LEU A 471 -14.67 -10.94 9.52
C LEU A 471 -14.18 -11.90 10.62
N SER A 472 -13.00 -11.63 11.16
CA SER A 472 -12.36 -12.44 12.21
C SER A 472 -12.29 -11.62 13.49
N GLU A 473 -12.51 -12.25 14.64
CA GLU A 473 -12.44 -11.62 15.97
C GLU A 473 -13.35 -10.38 16.07
N GLN A 474 -14.60 -10.52 15.64
CA GLN A 474 -15.59 -9.47 15.88
C GLN A 474 -16.01 -9.48 17.35
N GLU A 475 -15.83 -8.33 18.00
CA GLU A 475 -16.27 -8.09 19.36
C GLU A 475 -17.80 -8.18 19.46
N ASN A 476 -18.29 -9.17 20.21
CA ASN A 476 -19.68 -9.34 20.62
C ASN A 476 -19.84 -9.03 22.12
N THR A 477 -21.09 -8.92 22.57
CA THR A 477 -21.46 -8.58 23.96
C THR A 477 -20.92 -9.56 25.01
N GLU A 478 -20.55 -10.79 24.65
CA GLU A 478 -20.03 -11.82 25.57
C GLU A 478 -18.67 -12.43 25.14
N GLY A 479 -18.00 -11.88 24.12
CA GLY A 479 -16.73 -12.42 23.62
C GLY A 479 -16.47 -12.08 22.16
N TYR A 480 -15.55 -12.80 21.51
CA TYR A 480 -15.22 -12.60 20.10
C TYR A 480 -15.62 -13.83 19.29
N THR A 481 -16.43 -13.68 18.23
CA THR A 481 -16.65 -14.79 17.28
C THR A 481 -15.39 -15.05 16.50
N ASP A 482 -15.05 -16.33 16.29
CA ASP A 482 -13.86 -16.68 15.54
C ASP A 482 -13.92 -16.21 14.09
N ILE A 483 -14.95 -16.63 13.34
CA ILE A 483 -15.13 -16.24 11.95
C ILE A 483 -16.61 -15.95 11.68
N PHE A 484 -16.89 -14.76 11.15
CA PHE A 484 -18.18 -14.39 10.62
C PHE A 484 -18.08 -14.18 9.09
N LEU A 485 -18.85 -14.97 8.35
CA LEU A 485 -18.97 -14.89 6.89
C LEU A 485 -20.19 -14.05 6.54
N GLN A 486 -19.96 -12.75 6.33
CA GLN A 486 -20.98 -11.77 6.00
C GLN A 486 -21.27 -11.75 4.50
N LYS A 487 -22.52 -11.44 4.12
CA LYS A 487 -22.90 -11.15 2.73
C LYS A 487 -22.04 -10.00 2.21
N LYS A 488 -21.23 -10.28 1.19
CA LYS A 488 -20.46 -9.26 0.48
C LYS A 488 -21.39 -8.49 -0.46
N VAL A 489 -21.24 -7.16 -0.50
CA VAL A 489 -22.14 -6.26 -1.24
C VAL A 489 -22.36 -6.66 -2.70
N GLN A 490 -21.30 -7.11 -3.37
CA GLN A 490 -21.32 -7.54 -4.78
C GLN A 490 -22.09 -8.84 -5.02
N TYR A 491 -22.22 -9.66 -3.99
CA TYR A 491 -22.82 -11.01 -4.07
C TYR A 491 -24.12 -11.11 -3.27
N LYS A 492 -24.69 -9.99 -2.79
CA LYS A 492 -25.93 -9.99 -1.99
C LYS A 492 -27.05 -10.80 -2.65
N ALA A 493 -27.21 -10.69 -3.98
CA ALA A 493 -28.24 -11.43 -4.74
C ALA A 493 -27.98 -12.94 -4.83
N TYR A 494 -26.73 -13.39 -4.65
CA TYR A 494 -26.29 -14.78 -4.82
C TYR A 494 -25.92 -15.46 -3.50
N THR A 495 -25.99 -14.75 -2.39
CA THR A 495 -25.64 -15.23 -1.05
C THR A 495 -26.90 -15.17 -0.20
N LYS A 496 -27.56 -16.33 -0.06
CA LYS A 496 -28.77 -16.46 0.76
C LYS A 496 -28.42 -16.52 2.23
N TYR A 497 -27.42 -17.32 2.60
CA TYR A 497 -27.03 -17.56 3.99
C TYR A 497 -25.71 -16.87 4.38
N GLN A 498 -25.61 -16.49 5.64
CA GLN A 498 -24.41 -16.00 6.33
C GLN A 498 -24.02 -17.00 7.41
N TRP A 499 -22.75 -17.01 7.85
CA TRP A 499 -22.27 -18.02 8.77
C TRP A 499 -21.51 -17.44 9.95
N ILE A 500 -21.84 -17.88 11.16
CA ILE A 500 -20.96 -17.80 12.32
C ILE A 500 -20.27 -19.15 12.45
N LEU A 501 -18.95 -19.14 12.43
CA LEU A 501 -18.13 -20.32 12.64
C LEU A 501 -17.35 -20.13 13.94
N GLU A 502 -17.58 -21.06 14.87
CA GLU A 502 -16.78 -21.19 16.09
C GLU A 502 -15.74 -22.28 15.87
N LEU A 503 -14.50 -22.03 16.30
CA LEU A 503 -13.40 -22.97 16.13
C LEU A 503 -12.92 -23.47 17.49
N LYS A 504 -12.61 -24.77 17.54
CA LYS A 504 -11.89 -25.38 18.65
C LYS A 504 -10.80 -26.31 18.13
N TYR A 505 -9.64 -26.27 18.77
CA TYR A 505 -8.55 -27.22 18.49
C TYR A 505 -8.22 -28.04 19.74
N LEU A 506 -8.10 -29.35 19.57
CA LEU A 506 -7.66 -30.28 20.61
C LEU A 506 -6.45 -31.08 20.11
N LYS A 507 -5.44 -31.24 20.99
CA LYS A 507 -4.39 -32.22 20.73
C LYS A 507 -4.97 -33.64 20.83
N GLU A 508 -4.33 -34.59 20.15
CA GLU A 508 -4.76 -36.00 20.19
C GLU A 508 -4.81 -36.55 21.64
N SER A 509 -3.87 -36.13 22.48
CA SER A 509 -3.83 -36.45 23.91
C SER A 509 -5.03 -35.94 24.71
N GLU A 510 -5.78 -34.97 24.19
CA GLU A 510 -6.91 -34.32 24.84
C GLU A 510 -8.26 -34.81 24.31
N ARG A 511 -8.28 -35.82 23.43
CA ARG A 511 -9.49 -36.34 22.78
C ARG A 511 -10.62 -36.67 23.77
N GLN A 512 -10.30 -37.10 24.98
CA GLN A 512 -11.28 -37.38 26.04
C GLN A 512 -12.14 -36.16 26.43
N ARG A 513 -11.67 -34.94 26.15
CA ARG A 513 -12.40 -33.68 26.41
C ARG A 513 -13.31 -33.27 25.24
N LEU A 514 -13.39 -34.05 24.16
CA LEU A 514 -14.10 -33.67 22.94
C LEU A 514 -15.57 -33.28 23.20
N GLU A 515 -16.32 -34.09 23.94
CA GLU A 515 -17.73 -33.79 24.23
C GLU A 515 -17.89 -32.56 25.13
N GLU A 516 -17.03 -32.39 26.14
CA GLU A 516 -17.00 -31.19 27.00
C GLU A 516 -16.74 -29.91 26.17
N VAL A 517 -15.76 -29.95 25.26
CA VAL A 517 -15.44 -28.83 24.37
C VAL A 517 -16.57 -28.57 23.38
N ARG A 518 -17.22 -29.62 22.89
CA ARG A 518 -18.37 -29.52 21.98
C ARG A 518 -19.56 -28.82 22.64
N GLU A 519 -19.95 -29.22 23.84
CA GLU A 519 -21.05 -28.59 24.58
C GLU A 519 -20.78 -27.11 24.86
N ARG A 520 -19.55 -26.78 25.30
CA ARG A 520 -19.14 -25.38 25.51
C ARG A 520 -19.16 -24.57 24.22
N GLY A 521 -18.57 -25.10 23.14
CA GLY A 521 -18.52 -24.41 21.85
C GLY A 521 -19.91 -24.16 21.26
N LEU A 522 -20.84 -25.12 21.37
CA LEU A 522 -22.23 -24.93 20.95
C LEU A 522 -22.96 -23.88 21.79
N SER A 523 -22.67 -23.82 23.09
CA SER A 523 -23.25 -22.80 23.98
C SER A 523 -22.74 -21.39 23.63
N GLN A 524 -21.43 -21.25 23.35
CA GLN A 524 -20.84 -19.99 22.88
C GLN A 524 -21.46 -19.54 21.55
N LEU A 525 -21.57 -20.47 20.60
CA LEU A 525 -22.12 -20.21 19.27
C LEU A 525 -23.57 -19.67 19.33
N LYS A 526 -24.40 -20.22 20.23
CA LYS A 526 -25.76 -19.72 20.49
C LYS A 526 -25.75 -18.29 21.04
N SER A 527 -24.94 -18.01 22.05
CA SER A 527 -24.80 -16.66 22.62
C SER A 527 -24.38 -15.64 21.54
N TYR A 528 -23.42 -15.99 20.70
CA TYR A 528 -22.97 -15.11 19.62
C TYR A 528 -24.07 -14.81 18.59
N ALA A 529 -24.84 -15.83 18.19
CA ALA A 529 -25.96 -15.64 17.28
C ALA A 529 -27.09 -14.81 17.88
N GLU A 530 -27.24 -14.83 19.20
CA GLU A 530 -28.24 -14.04 19.91
C GLU A 530 -27.86 -12.56 20.07
N SER A 531 -26.58 -12.22 19.91
CA SER A 531 -26.04 -10.88 20.10
C SER A 531 -26.63 -9.83 19.14
N VAL A 532 -26.81 -8.60 19.66
CA VAL A 532 -27.43 -7.48 18.93
C VAL A 532 -26.62 -7.07 17.69
N LYS A 533 -25.29 -7.14 17.75
CA LYS A 533 -24.40 -6.81 16.63
C LYS A 533 -24.57 -7.77 15.45
N VAL A 534 -24.89 -9.03 15.71
CA VAL A 534 -25.19 -10.04 14.67
C VAL A 534 -26.62 -9.87 14.13
N LYS A 535 -27.58 -9.48 14.97
CA LYS A 535 -28.99 -9.34 14.59
C LYS A 535 -29.33 -8.08 13.79
N GLN A 536 -28.47 -7.06 13.77
CA GLN A 536 -28.74 -5.84 13.00
C GLN A 536 -28.77 -6.14 11.49
N GLY A 537 -29.99 -6.24 10.94
CA GLY A 537 -30.23 -6.38 9.50
C GLY A 537 -30.14 -7.80 8.95
N ILE A 538 -29.96 -8.84 9.78
CA ILE A 538 -29.92 -10.24 9.34
C ILE A 538 -31.19 -10.97 9.81
N LYS A 539 -31.91 -11.57 8.86
CA LYS A 539 -33.05 -12.42 9.19
C LYS A 539 -32.58 -13.73 9.84
N PRO A 540 -33.19 -14.22 10.93
CA PRO A 540 -32.77 -15.44 11.61
C PRO A 540 -32.62 -16.65 10.68
N GLU A 541 -33.52 -16.80 9.71
CA GLU A 541 -33.49 -17.89 8.73
C GLU A 541 -32.32 -17.81 7.73
N GLU A 542 -31.68 -16.65 7.59
CA GLU A 542 -30.54 -16.41 6.73
C GLU A 542 -29.20 -16.54 7.47
N LEU A 543 -29.20 -16.74 8.79
CA LEU A 543 -28.00 -16.95 9.60
C LEU A 543 -27.83 -18.43 9.92
N LYS A 544 -26.65 -18.98 9.63
CA LYS A 544 -26.26 -20.34 9.94
C LYS A 544 -25.09 -20.35 10.93
N GLN A 545 -25.01 -21.43 11.69
CA GLN A 545 -24.07 -21.58 12.79
C GLN A 545 -23.37 -22.93 12.65
N ALA A 546 -22.04 -22.94 12.74
CA ALA A 546 -21.27 -24.18 12.81
C ALA A 546 -20.14 -24.08 13.83
N LEU A 547 -20.01 -25.12 14.66
CA LEU A 547 -18.84 -25.38 15.48
C LEU A 547 -17.94 -26.37 14.75
N ILE A 548 -16.71 -25.96 14.47
CA ILE A 548 -15.68 -26.81 13.85
C ILE A 548 -14.69 -27.20 14.94
N ILE A 549 -14.54 -28.50 15.21
CA ILE A 549 -13.57 -29.02 16.18
C ILE A 549 -12.54 -29.86 15.44
N VAL A 550 -11.27 -29.49 15.55
CA VAL A 550 -10.16 -30.24 14.96
C VAL A 550 -9.44 -30.98 16.08
N VAL A 551 -9.34 -32.31 15.97
CA VAL A 551 -8.63 -33.18 16.90
C VAL A 551 -7.43 -33.82 16.19
N GLY A 552 -6.22 -33.45 16.61
CA GLY A 552 -4.99 -34.00 16.04
C GLY A 552 -4.89 -33.76 14.53
N LYS A 553 -4.64 -34.84 13.76
CA LYS A 553 -4.36 -34.77 12.30
C LYS A 553 -5.56 -35.13 11.42
N LYS A 554 -6.47 -35.99 11.88
CA LYS A 554 -7.39 -36.73 11.00
C LYS A 554 -8.86 -36.45 11.26
N ASP A 555 -9.21 -35.87 12.39
CA ASP A 555 -10.59 -35.74 12.81
C ASP A 555 -11.01 -34.28 12.86
N VAL A 556 -11.91 -33.93 11.94
CA VAL A 556 -12.64 -32.67 11.94
C VAL A 556 -14.09 -33.02 12.20
N TYR A 557 -14.64 -32.48 13.28
CA TYR A 557 -16.04 -32.62 13.65
C TYR A 557 -16.77 -31.31 13.39
N CYS A 558 -18.01 -31.40 12.92
CA CYS A 558 -18.89 -30.25 12.74
C CYS A 558 -20.17 -30.44 13.55
N GLY A 559 -20.50 -29.46 14.40
CA GLY A 559 -21.80 -29.37 15.06
C GLY A 559 -22.57 -28.17 14.52
N THR A 560 -23.80 -28.35 14.04
CA THR A 560 -24.66 -27.23 13.62
C THR A 560 -25.58 -26.80 14.76
N GLY A 561 -25.61 -25.50 15.05
CA GLY A 561 -26.63 -24.91 15.92
C GLY A 561 -27.92 -24.73 15.12
N ASN A 562 -29.01 -25.37 15.54
CA ASN A 562 -30.35 -25.09 15.01
C ASN A 562 -30.89 -23.77 15.56
#